data_AF-A0A841CKE4-F1
#
_entry.id   AF-A0A841CKE4-F1
#
_cell.length_a   1.000
_cell.length_b   1.000
_cell.length_c   1.000
_cell.angle_alpha   90.00
_cell.angle_beta   90.00
_cell.angle_gamma   90.00
#
_symmetry.space_group_name_H-M   'P 1'
#
loop_
_entity.id
_entity.type
_entity.pdbx_description
1 polymer ?
#
loop_
_entity_poly.entity_id
_entity_poly.type
_entity_poly.pdbx_seq_one_letter_code
_entity_poly.pdbx_strand_id
1 'polypeptide(L)'
;MAVNRSRRARAARRRQRRMDRVEHDLTDEQWTTLRTAWGGCAYCGATDQPLQRDCVLAISRGGRYTLDNVVPACRTCNTSKCNTEVTGWLRRKRLDERAFLLRHVEVRTALGLSTADEPDVAPAAAGQPG
;
A
#
# COMPACT_ATOMS: atom_id res chain seq x y z
N MET A 1 17.88 -3.92 -32.83
CA MET A 1 16.91 -4.85 -32.18
C MET A 1 15.51 -4.28 -32.35
N ALA A 2 14.57 -5.02 -32.97
CA ALA A 2 13.23 -4.51 -33.28
C ALA A 2 12.38 -4.31 -32.02
N VAL A 3 11.99 -3.07 -31.71
CA VAL A 3 11.19 -2.76 -30.53
C VAL A 3 9.77 -3.29 -30.72
N ASN A 4 9.35 -4.29 -29.95
CA ASN A 4 7.97 -4.80 -29.97
C ASN A 4 6.99 -3.67 -29.61
N ARG A 5 6.19 -3.21 -30.57
CA ARG A 5 5.26 -2.07 -30.45
C ARG A 5 3.82 -2.48 -30.05
N SER A 6 3.59 -3.74 -29.69
CA SER A 6 2.24 -4.18 -29.26
C SER A 6 1.75 -3.38 -28.04
N ARG A 7 0.42 -3.25 -27.89
CA ARG A 7 -0.21 -2.61 -26.72
C ARG A 7 0.27 -3.27 -25.42
N ARG A 8 0.34 -4.60 -25.39
CA ARG A 8 0.87 -5.40 -24.26
C ARG A 8 2.32 -5.07 -23.95
N ALA A 9 3.19 -4.99 -24.96
CA ALA A 9 4.61 -4.64 -24.75
C ALA A 9 4.79 -3.20 -24.25
N ARG A 10 3.96 -2.24 -24.70
CA ARG A 10 3.97 -0.88 -24.14
C ARG A 10 3.51 -0.87 -22.68
N ALA A 11 2.45 -1.60 -22.33
CA ALA A 11 1.95 -1.70 -20.96
C ALA A 11 2.99 -2.34 -20.03
N ALA A 12 3.65 -3.41 -20.46
CA ALA A 12 4.73 -4.06 -19.72
C ALA A 12 5.91 -3.10 -19.47
N ARG A 13 6.37 -2.37 -20.50
CA ARG A 13 7.44 -1.35 -20.34
C ARG A 13 7.04 -0.21 -19.40
N ARG A 14 5.79 0.26 -19.46
CA ARG A 14 5.28 1.27 -18.52
C ARG A 14 5.23 0.74 -17.09
N ARG A 15 4.85 -0.53 -16.90
CA ARG A 15 4.89 -1.19 -15.58
C ARG A 15 6.33 -1.30 -15.08
N GLN A 16 7.25 -1.79 -15.90
CA GLN A 16 8.67 -1.92 -15.53
C GLN A 16 9.24 -0.58 -15.08
N ARG A 17 9.09 0.47 -15.89
CA ARG A 17 9.56 1.83 -15.55
C ARG A 17 8.96 2.41 -14.27
N ARG A 18 7.78 1.95 -13.84
CA ARG A 18 7.17 2.37 -12.57
C ARG A 18 7.80 1.62 -11.40
N MET A 19 8.11 0.35 -11.57
CA MET A 19 8.84 -0.45 -10.59
C MET A 19 10.26 0.10 -10.42
N ASP A 20 10.97 0.34 -11.52
CA ASP A 20 12.35 0.87 -11.50
C ASP A 20 12.51 2.24 -10.81
N ARG A 21 11.41 2.97 -10.59
CA ARG A 21 11.38 4.32 -9.99
C ARG A 21 11.01 4.32 -8.51
N VAL A 22 10.66 3.17 -7.97
CA VAL A 22 9.99 3.03 -6.68
C VAL A 22 10.82 2.13 -5.80
N GLU A 23 10.92 2.49 -4.51
CA GLU A 23 11.59 1.65 -3.53
C GLU A 23 10.90 0.29 -3.41
N HIS A 24 11.73 -0.75 -3.46
CA HIS A 24 11.37 -2.16 -3.41
C HIS A 24 12.19 -2.82 -2.30
N ASP A 25 11.97 -2.37 -1.07
CA ASP A 25 12.72 -2.78 0.12
C ASP A 25 11.97 -3.80 0.98
N LEU A 26 10.73 -4.15 0.63
CA LEU A 26 9.96 -5.16 1.35
C LEU A 26 10.67 -6.53 1.29
N THR A 27 11.21 -6.97 2.43
CA THR A 27 11.88 -8.27 2.57
C THR A 27 10.87 -9.41 2.77
N ASP A 28 11.30 -10.65 2.55
CA ASP A 28 10.44 -11.83 2.80
C ASP A 28 10.14 -12.04 4.29
N GLU A 29 11.04 -11.61 5.18
CA GLU A 29 10.83 -11.60 6.62
C GLU A 29 9.74 -10.58 6.99
N GLN A 30 9.87 -9.34 6.52
CA GLN A 30 8.86 -8.29 6.65
C GLN A 30 7.49 -8.73 6.12
N TRP A 31 7.47 -9.43 4.98
CA TRP A 31 6.24 -10.01 4.44
C TRP A 31 5.64 -11.06 5.37
N THR A 32 6.46 -11.92 5.97
CA THR A 32 5.99 -12.91 6.94
C THR A 32 5.40 -12.24 8.17
N THR A 33 6.06 -11.20 8.68
CA THR A 33 5.56 -10.40 9.79
C THR A 33 4.23 -9.71 9.45
N LEU A 34 4.08 -9.15 8.25
CA LEU A 34 2.80 -8.59 7.79
C LEU A 34 1.68 -9.64 7.78
N ARG A 35 1.94 -10.83 7.21
CA ARG A 35 0.92 -11.90 7.18
C ARG A 35 0.46 -12.27 8.58
N THR A 36 1.39 -12.41 9.52
CA THR A 36 1.08 -12.73 10.91
C THR A 36 0.33 -11.58 11.60
N ALA A 37 0.76 -10.34 11.41
CA ALA A 37 0.13 -9.18 12.04
C ALA A 37 -1.31 -8.95 11.56
N TRP A 38 -1.58 -9.19 10.27
CA TRP A 38 -2.93 -9.08 9.72
C TRP A 38 -3.80 -10.32 10.00
N GLY A 39 -3.21 -11.50 10.10
CA GLY A 39 -3.91 -12.75 10.39
C GLY A 39 -4.85 -13.23 9.27
N GLY A 40 -4.86 -12.58 8.10
CA GLY A 40 -5.76 -12.86 6.99
C GLY A 40 -5.70 -11.80 5.90
N CYS A 41 -6.65 -11.86 4.97
CA CYS A 41 -6.82 -10.79 3.98
C CYS A 41 -7.18 -9.48 4.67
N ALA A 42 -6.37 -8.44 4.45
CA ALA A 42 -6.56 -7.11 5.02
C ALA A 42 -7.91 -6.47 4.69
N TYR A 43 -8.59 -6.94 3.64
CA TYR A 43 -9.85 -6.37 3.18
C TYR A 43 -11.08 -7.17 3.59
N CYS A 44 -11.11 -8.47 3.32
CA CYS A 44 -12.29 -9.31 3.58
C CYS A 44 -12.12 -10.25 4.78
N GLY A 45 -10.96 -10.24 5.44
CA GLY A 45 -10.68 -11.09 6.60
C GLY A 45 -10.46 -12.58 6.30
N ALA A 46 -10.59 -13.02 5.03
CA ALA A 46 -10.45 -14.43 4.67
C ALA A 46 -9.05 -14.97 5.00
N THR A 47 -9.00 -16.14 5.65
CA THR A 47 -7.78 -16.82 6.12
C THR A 47 -7.52 -18.15 5.40
N ASP A 48 -8.52 -18.64 4.67
CA ASP A 48 -8.57 -19.94 3.99
C ASP A 48 -7.96 -19.90 2.58
N GLN A 49 -7.31 -18.81 2.20
CA GLN A 49 -6.81 -18.60 0.83
C GLN A 49 -5.40 -18.04 0.77
N PRO A 50 -4.64 -18.33 -0.30
CA PRO A 50 -3.33 -17.72 -0.51
C PRO A 50 -3.40 -16.20 -0.55
N LEU A 51 -2.55 -15.56 0.26
CA LEU A 51 -2.44 -14.11 0.36
C LEU A 51 -1.34 -13.60 -0.59
N GLN A 52 -1.65 -12.52 -1.29
CA GLN A 52 -0.76 -11.79 -2.18
C GLN A 52 -0.39 -10.44 -1.55
N ARG A 53 0.74 -9.88 -1.98
CA ARG A 53 1.16 -8.53 -1.61
C ARG A 53 0.37 -7.52 -2.44
N ASP A 54 -0.44 -6.69 -1.80
CA ASP A 54 -1.13 -5.57 -2.43
C ASP A 54 -0.67 -4.24 -1.83
N CYS A 55 -0.51 -3.23 -2.68
CA CYS A 55 -0.13 -1.88 -2.25
C CYS A 55 -1.40 -1.07 -1.95
N VAL A 56 -1.57 -0.59 -0.72
CA VAL A 56 -2.71 0.23 -0.28
C VAL A 56 -2.85 1.47 -1.18
N LEU A 57 -1.77 2.25 -1.34
CA LEU A 57 -1.61 3.21 -2.43
C LEU A 57 -0.99 2.49 -3.63
N ALA A 58 -1.73 2.41 -4.73
CA ALA A 58 -1.22 1.76 -5.95
C ALA A 58 0.06 2.44 -6.47
N ILE A 59 1.03 1.64 -6.94
CA ILE A 59 2.29 2.15 -7.52
C ILE A 59 2.05 3.12 -8.69
N SER A 60 1.00 2.88 -9.48
CA SER A 60 0.60 3.79 -10.56
C SER A 60 0.14 5.17 -10.11
N ARG A 61 -0.11 5.33 -8.81
CA ARG A 61 -0.59 6.56 -8.14
C ARG A 61 0.44 7.09 -7.12
N GLY A 62 1.70 6.65 -7.20
CA GLY A 62 2.78 7.12 -6.33
C GLY A 62 3.09 6.24 -5.12
N GLY A 63 2.42 5.10 -4.95
CA GLY A 63 2.73 4.18 -3.85
C GLY A 63 4.06 3.44 -4.02
N ARG A 64 4.60 2.94 -2.91
CA ARG A 64 5.86 2.21 -2.82
C ARG A 64 5.68 0.74 -2.44
N TYR A 65 6.68 -0.10 -2.71
CA TYR A 65 6.64 -1.52 -2.36
C TYR A 65 7.39 -1.74 -1.04
N THR A 66 6.87 -1.12 0.01
CA THR A 66 7.47 -0.93 1.32
C THR A 66 6.59 -1.56 2.40
N LEU A 67 7.14 -1.77 3.60
CA LEU A 67 6.42 -2.38 4.73
C LEU A 67 5.17 -1.59 5.15
N ASP A 68 5.16 -0.26 5.01
CA ASP A 68 4.05 0.61 5.42
C ASP A 68 2.87 0.62 4.42
N ASN A 69 3.16 0.37 3.14
CA ASN A 69 2.18 0.45 2.07
C ASN A 69 1.69 -0.92 1.59
N VAL A 70 2.40 -2.01 1.88
CA VAL A 70 2.00 -3.36 1.47
C VAL A 70 1.15 -4.04 2.54
N VAL A 71 0.04 -4.64 2.11
CA VAL A 71 -0.86 -5.45 2.94
C VAL A 71 -1.12 -6.81 2.29
N PRO A 72 -1.42 -7.85 3.09
CA PRO A 72 -1.84 -9.13 2.55
C PRO A 72 -3.27 -9.09 2.03
N ALA A 73 -3.49 -9.55 0.80
CA ALA A 73 -4.82 -9.58 0.18
C ALA A 73 -5.06 -10.90 -0.55
N CYS A 74 -6.27 -11.45 -0.45
CA CYS A 74 -6.66 -12.60 -1.25
C CYS A 74 -6.74 -12.21 -2.75
N ARG A 75 -6.62 -13.21 -3.64
CA ARG A 75 -6.65 -13.01 -5.09
C ARG A 75 -7.87 -12.21 -5.56
N THR A 76 -9.05 -12.50 -5.01
CA THR A 76 -10.32 -11.85 -5.38
C THR A 76 -10.31 -10.36 -5.02
N CYS A 77 -9.88 -10.02 -3.80
CA CYS A 77 -9.82 -8.63 -3.36
C CYS A 77 -8.75 -7.85 -4.12
N ASN A 78 -7.53 -8.41 -4.24
CA ASN A 78 -6.42 -7.79 -4.96
C ASN A 78 -6.80 -7.49 -6.42
N THR A 79 -7.39 -8.46 -7.12
CA THR A 79 -7.84 -8.30 -8.52
C THR A 79 -8.95 -7.25 -8.62
N SER A 80 -9.90 -7.25 -7.68
CA SER A 80 -11.02 -6.30 -7.67
C SER A 80 -10.58 -4.87 -7.37
N LYS A 81 -9.62 -4.67 -6.46
CA LYS A 81 -9.06 -3.35 -6.15
C LYS A 81 -8.22 -2.83 -7.30
N CYS A 82 -7.35 -3.68 -7.86
CA CYS A 82 -6.43 -3.31 -8.92
C CYS A 82 -5.66 -2.03 -8.55
N ASN A 83 -5.75 -0.99 -9.40
CA ASN A 83 -5.09 0.29 -9.20
C ASN A 83 -6.01 1.38 -8.61
N THR A 84 -7.21 1.02 -8.15
CA THR A 84 -8.15 1.96 -7.55
C THR A 84 -7.68 2.36 -6.16
N GLU A 85 -8.09 3.56 -5.75
CA GLU A 85 -7.84 4.05 -4.40
C GLU A 85 -8.58 3.19 -3.37
N VAL A 86 -7.89 2.82 -2.28
CA VAL A 86 -8.37 1.81 -1.33
C VAL A 86 -9.71 2.21 -0.70
N THR A 87 -9.86 3.46 -0.24
CA THR A 87 -11.07 3.88 0.49
C THR A 87 -12.27 3.93 -0.45
N GLY A 88 -12.09 4.53 -1.63
CA GLY A 88 -13.11 4.52 -2.69
C GLY A 88 -13.50 3.12 -3.14
N TRP A 89 -12.57 2.17 -3.15
CA TRP A 89 -12.86 0.77 -3.45
C TRP A 89 -13.60 0.03 -2.34
N LEU A 90 -13.19 0.22 -1.08
CA LEU A 90 -13.86 -0.36 0.09
C LEU A 90 -15.33 0.05 0.14
N ARG A 91 -15.61 1.36 -0.01
CA ARG A 91 -16.99 1.89 -0.09
C ARG A 91 -17.81 1.23 -1.20
N ARG A 92 -17.23 1.09 -2.40
CA ARG A 92 -17.90 0.45 -3.55
C ARG A 92 -18.20 -1.03 -3.30
N LYS A 93 -17.28 -1.73 -2.61
CA LYS A 93 -17.44 -3.14 -2.25
C LYS A 93 -18.30 -3.36 -1.01
N ARG A 94 -18.76 -2.29 -0.36
CA ARG A 94 -19.49 -2.32 0.92
C ARG A 94 -18.70 -3.04 2.02
N LEU A 95 -17.37 -2.87 2.01
CA LEU A 95 -16.48 -3.33 3.07
C LEU A 95 -16.30 -2.21 4.10
N ASP A 96 -15.91 -2.57 5.32
CA ASP A 96 -15.72 -1.62 6.42
C ASP A 96 -14.43 -0.82 6.25
N GLU A 97 -14.56 0.39 5.69
CA GLU A 97 -13.47 1.35 5.52
C GLU A 97 -12.83 1.73 6.85
N ARG A 98 -13.64 2.00 7.88
CA ARG A 98 -13.15 2.48 9.16
C ARG A 98 -12.33 1.39 9.86
N ALA A 99 -12.83 0.17 9.88
CA ALA A 99 -12.11 -0.96 10.46
C ALA A 99 -10.77 -1.20 9.74
N PHE A 100 -10.74 -1.10 8.41
CA PHE A 100 -9.50 -1.22 7.64
C PHE A 100 -8.49 -0.12 8.04
N LEU A 101 -8.90 1.14 8.08
CA LEU A 101 -7.99 2.26 8.37
C LEU A 101 -7.43 2.18 9.80
N LEU A 102 -8.29 1.88 10.79
CA LEU A 102 -7.85 1.68 12.17
C LEU A 102 -6.85 0.53 12.27
N ARG A 103 -7.18 -0.63 11.66
CA ARG A 103 -6.29 -1.79 11.68
C ARG A 103 -4.97 -1.52 10.98
N HIS A 104 -4.97 -0.76 9.89
CA HIS A 104 -3.75 -0.39 9.17
C HIS A 104 -2.82 0.45 10.05
N VAL A 105 -3.36 1.42 10.80
CA VAL A 105 -2.58 2.21 11.77
C VAL A 105 -2.05 1.34 12.91
N GLU A 106 -2.88 0.46 13.47
CA GLU A 106 -2.47 -0.47 14.53
C GLU A 106 -1.30 -1.35 14.10
N VAL A 107 -1.40 -1.98 12.91
CA VAL A 107 -0.35 -2.85 12.39
C VAL A 107 0.92 -2.06 12.13
N ARG A 108 0.84 -0.88 11.50
CA ARG A 108 2.03 -0.03 11.28
C ARG A 108 2.73 0.34 12.59
N THR A 109 1.95 0.73 13.59
CA THR A 109 2.46 1.04 14.93
C THR A 109 3.13 -0.16 15.59
N ALA A 110 2.49 -1.34 15.51
CA ALA A 110 3.03 -2.58 16.07
C ALA A 110 4.34 -3.03 15.38
N LEU A 111 4.54 -2.66 14.11
CA LEU A 111 5.76 -2.93 13.35
C LEU A 111 6.83 -1.85 13.50
N GLY A 112 6.66 -0.88 14.41
CA GLY A 112 7.62 0.19 14.65
C GLY A 112 7.74 1.19 13.50
N LEU A 113 6.78 1.20 12.56
CA LEU A 113 6.72 2.18 11.49
C LEU A 113 6.11 3.47 12.04
N SER A 114 6.96 4.38 12.51
CA SER A 114 6.50 5.73 12.87
C SER A 114 5.92 6.43 11.64
N THR A 115 4.88 7.23 11.85
CA THR A 115 4.37 8.17 10.83
C THR A 115 5.43 9.24 10.59
N ALA A 116 6.44 8.93 9.79
CA ALA A 116 7.39 9.92 9.30
C ALA A 116 6.70 10.78 8.23
N ASP A 117 5.87 11.71 8.71
CA ASP A 117 5.50 12.97 8.06
C ASP A 117 4.91 13.88 9.17
N GLU A 118 5.76 14.25 10.14
CA GLU A 118 5.56 15.55 10.79
C GLU A 118 5.91 16.57 9.70
N PRO A 119 4.98 17.42 9.23
CA PRO A 119 5.41 18.60 8.52
C PRO A 119 6.32 19.37 9.47
N ASP A 120 7.48 19.79 8.98
CA ASP A 120 8.36 20.77 9.61
C ASP A 120 7.57 22.06 9.87
N VAL A 121 6.75 22.06 10.93
CA VAL A 121 6.17 23.25 11.51
C VAL A 121 7.28 23.81 12.38
N ALA A 122 8.15 24.58 11.73
CA ALA A 122 8.98 25.55 12.41
C ALA A 122 8.07 26.30 13.42
N PRO A 123 8.42 26.37 14.71
CA PRO A 123 7.62 27.11 15.67
C PRO A 123 7.58 28.57 15.18
N ALA A 124 6.38 29.02 14.82
CA ALA A 124 6.11 30.41 14.51
C ALA A 124 6.65 31.24 15.68
N ALA A 125 7.69 32.03 15.40
CA ALA A 125 8.22 33.00 16.34
C ALA A 125 7.07 33.93 16.74
N ALA A 126 6.52 33.71 17.93
CA ALA A 126 5.63 34.63 18.57
C ALA A 126 6.42 35.91 18.83
N GLY A 127 6.18 36.93 17.99
CA GLY A 127 6.60 38.29 18.26
C GLY A 127 6.02 38.72 19.61
N GLN A 128 6.91 39.01 20.56
CA GLN A 128 6.53 39.71 21.77
C GLN A 128 6.36 41.19 21.43
N PRO A 129 5.22 41.83 21.79
CA PRO A 129 5.12 43.27 21.71
C PRO A 129 5.95 43.90 22.85
N GLY A 130 6.78 44.88 22.49
CA GLY A 130 7.40 45.84 23.40
C GLY A 130 6.91 47.23 23.04
#